data_AF-A0A2D6XJN2-F1
#
_entry.id   AF-A0A2D6XJN2-F1
#
_cell.length_a   1.000
_cell.length_b   1.000
_cell.length_c   1.000
_cell.angle_alpha   90.00
_cell.angle_beta   90.00
_cell.angle_gamma   90.00
#
_symmetry.space_group_name_H-M   'P 1'
#
loop_
_entity.id
_entity.type
_entity.pdbx_description
1 polymer ?
#
loop_
_entity_poly.entity_id
_entity_poly.type
_entity_poly.pdbx_seq_one_letter_code
_entity_poly.pdbx_strand_id
1 'polypeptide(L)'
;MREGLLREGHIKVDKLIDRSQHITDDFMTFPRPETPESDEGTYNFPSNADNLSDEQLENWLVFFGSWRGYTINRIAELEAEIGLLSEGYDLIMVTKTSDLEISSTKKLLKETLKGIVLNENSDLYKLHKKLMISRSDLKILKGRLSLYDVQFEAISRVITRRGQERQRA
;
A
#
# COMPACT_ATOMS: atom_id res chain seq x y z
N MET A 1 -19.47 36.74 -27.45
CA MET A 1 -19.81 35.30 -27.54
C MET A 1 -18.58 34.49 -27.08
N ARG A 2 -18.39 34.37 -25.77
CA ARG A 2 -17.33 33.56 -25.13
C ARG A 2 -17.95 32.89 -23.90
N GLU A 3 -18.71 31.83 -24.13
CA GLU A 3 -19.48 31.13 -23.08
C GLU A 3 -19.23 29.61 -23.10
N GLY A 4 -18.15 29.15 -23.75
CA GLY A 4 -17.99 27.73 -24.06
C GLY A 4 -16.85 26.97 -23.35
N LEU A 5 -15.99 27.60 -22.55
CA LEU A 5 -14.69 26.98 -22.18
C LEU A 5 -14.48 26.69 -20.68
N LEU A 6 -15.52 26.77 -19.84
CA LEU A 6 -15.39 26.52 -18.39
C LEU A 6 -16.12 25.28 -17.86
N ARG A 7 -16.59 24.35 -18.72
CA ARG A 7 -17.41 23.19 -18.28
C ARG A 7 -16.74 21.81 -18.35
N GLU A 8 -15.45 21.69 -18.65
CA GLU A 8 -14.75 20.39 -18.76
C GLU A 8 -13.80 20.06 -17.60
N GLY A 9 -13.97 20.68 -16.44
CA GLY A 9 -13.08 20.52 -15.28
C GLY A 9 -13.48 19.46 -14.24
N HIS A 10 -14.43 18.57 -14.52
CA HIS A 10 -14.85 17.57 -13.53
C HIS A 10 -13.97 16.32 -13.60
N ILE A 11 -13.09 16.15 -12.61
CA ILE A 11 -12.38 14.89 -12.39
C ILE A 11 -13.40 13.79 -12.13
N LYS A 12 -13.44 12.79 -13.00
CA LYS A 12 -14.34 11.64 -12.84
C LYS A 12 -13.69 10.61 -11.93
N VAL A 13 -14.40 10.20 -10.88
CA VAL A 13 -13.93 9.19 -9.92
C VAL A 13 -13.48 7.91 -10.62
N ASP A 14 -14.25 7.43 -11.61
CA ASP A 14 -13.90 6.21 -12.34
C ASP A 14 -12.55 6.32 -13.07
N LYS A 15 -12.24 7.50 -13.64
CA LYS A 15 -10.94 7.74 -14.29
C LYS A 15 -9.78 7.73 -13.29
N LEU A 16 -10.00 8.19 -12.06
CA LEU A 16 -8.98 8.12 -11.00
C LEU A 16 -8.75 6.67 -10.55
N ILE A 17 -9.83 5.90 -10.38
CA ILE A 17 -9.76 4.49 -9.99
C ILE A 17 -9.06 3.67 -11.09
N ASP A 18 -9.41 3.91 -12.35
CA ASP A 18 -8.77 3.28 -13.51
C ASP A 18 -7.28 3.63 -13.58
N ARG A 19 -6.95 4.93 -13.51
CA ARG A 19 -5.55 5.36 -13.52
C ARG A 19 -4.74 4.82 -12.35
N SER A 20 -5.34 4.62 -11.17
CA SER A 20 -4.63 4.07 -10.01
C SER A 20 -4.25 2.60 -10.19
N GLN A 21 -5.01 1.83 -10.96
CA GLN A 21 -4.69 0.43 -11.28
C GLN A 21 -3.48 0.32 -12.22
N HIS A 22 -3.25 1.36 -13.02
CA HIS A 22 -2.18 1.44 -14.02
C HIS A 22 -1.04 2.38 -13.61
N ILE A 23 -0.98 2.79 -12.34
CA ILE A 23 -0.02 3.83 -11.90
C ILE A 23 1.43 3.40 -12.05
N THR A 24 1.69 2.09 -12.05
CA THR A 24 3.02 1.49 -12.20
C THR A 24 3.30 0.98 -13.62
N ASP A 25 2.36 1.11 -14.55
CA ASP A 25 2.53 0.66 -15.94
C ASP A 25 3.51 1.56 -16.71
N ASP A 26 3.68 2.80 -16.27
CA ASP A 26 4.68 3.71 -16.86
C ASP A 26 6.11 3.39 -16.38
N PHE A 27 6.27 2.55 -15.34
CA PHE A 27 7.56 2.16 -14.75
C PHE A 27 8.01 0.73 -15.12
N MET A 28 7.45 0.17 -16.19
CA MET A 28 7.68 -1.21 -16.65
C MET A 28 9.12 -1.51 -17.10
N THR A 29 10.03 -0.54 -17.02
CA THR A 29 11.47 -0.71 -17.26
C THR A 29 12.13 -1.65 -16.25
N PHE A 30 11.51 -1.85 -15.07
CA PHE A 30 11.98 -2.79 -14.06
C PHE A 30 11.01 -3.96 -13.92
N PRO A 31 11.51 -5.22 -13.87
CA PRO A 31 10.64 -6.38 -13.66
C PRO A 31 9.94 -6.25 -12.30
N ARG A 32 8.62 -6.44 -12.30
CA ARG A 32 7.86 -6.53 -11.05
C ARG A 32 8.20 -7.87 -10.40
N PRO A 33 8.59 -7.90 -9.11
CA PRO A 33 8.78 -9.15 -8.40
C PRO A 33 7.48 -9.93 -8.41
N GLU A 34 7.52 -11.18 -8.85
CA GLU A 34 6.38 -12.08 -8.69
C GLU A 34 6.15 -12.37 -7.21
N THR A 35 4.91 -12.74 -6.85
CA THR A 35 4.64 -13.21 -5.49
C THR A 35 5.49 -14.44 -5.24
N PRO A 36 6.40 -14.41 -4.24
CA PRO A 36 7.25 -15.56 -3.98
C PRO A 36 6.41 -16.77 -3.60
N GLU A 37 6.80 -17.94 -4.11
CA GLU A 37 6.24 -19.19 -3.62
C GLU A 37 6.60 -19.34 -2.14
N SER A 38 5.60 -19.68 -1.34
CA SER A 38 5.84 -20.36 -0.07
C SER A 38 5.46 -21.80 -0.31
N ASP A 39 6.36 -22.76 -0.04
CA ASP A 39 5.96 -24.15 0.15
C ASP A 39 4.68 -24.16 1.00
N GLU A 40 3.69 -24.99 0.68
CA GLU A 40 2.34 -25.01 1.29
C GLU A 40 2.32 -25.17 2.83
N GLY A 41 3.49 -25.24 3.47
CA GLY A 41 3.68 -25.14 4.90
C GLY A 41 3.29 -23.77 5.47
N THR A 42 2.59 -23.80 6.59
CA THR A 42 2.40 -22.64 7.46
C THR A 42 3.73 -21.96 7.78
N TYR A 43 3.79 -20.64 7.61
CA TYR A 43 4.91 -19.82 8.06
C TYR A 43 5.14 -19.99 9.57
N ASN A 44 6.14 -20.81 9.92
CA ASN A 44 6.51 -21.15 11.28
C ASN A 44 7.98 -20.77 11.50
N PHE A 45 8.24 -19.49 11.69
CA PHE A 45 9.59 -19.04 12.03
C PHE A 45 10.03 -19.65 13.37
N PRO A 46 11.22 -20.28 13.45
CA PRO A 46 11.67 -20.96 14.64
C PRO A 46 11.87 -19.98 15.80
N SER A 47 11.49 -20.40 17.01
CA SER A 47 11.73 -19.63 18.24
C SER A 47 13.21 -19.52 18.60
N ASN A 48 14.04 -20.45 18.10
CA ASN A 48 15.49 -20.42 18.26
C ASN A 48 16.18 -20.79 16.93
N ALA A 49 16.81 -19.79 16.31
CA ALA A 49 17.54 -19.96 15.06
C ALA A 49 18.84 -20.78 15.21
N ASP A 50 19.41 -20.88 16.41
CA ASP A 50 20.64 -21.66 16.64
C ASP A 50 20.44 -23.16 16.49
N ASN A 51 19.20 -23.65 16.55
CA ASN A 51 18.88 -25.07 16.36
C ASN A 51 18.78 -25.48 14.89
N LEU A 52 18.82 -24.52 13.97
CA LEU A 52 18.69 -24.80 12.54
C LEU A 52 20.00 -25.34 11.96
N SER A 53 19.91 -26.26 11.01
CA SER A 53 21.03 -26.60 10.13
C SER A 53 21.41 -25.42 9.23
N ASP A 54 22.60 -25.46 8.63
CA ASP A 54 23.03 -24.42 7.69
C ASP A 54 22.12 -24.33 6.47
N GLU A 55 21.70 -25.47 5.92
CA GLU A 55 20.75 -25.54 4.81
C GLU A 55 19.42 -24.86 5.18
N GLN A 56 18.91 -25.10 6.39
CA GLN A 56 17.70 -24.41 6.87
C GLN A 56 17.91 -22.90 7.03
N LEU A 57 19.08 -22.46 7.51
CA LEU A 57 19.41 -21.04 7.61
C LEU A 57 19.47 -20.36 6.24
N GLU A 58 20.06 -21.01 5.25
CA GLU A 58 20.13 -20.54 3.86
C GLU A 58 18.72 -20.45 3.23
N ASN A 59 17.88 -21.47 3.43
CA ASN A 59 16.50 -21.45 2.95
C ASN A 59 15.71 -20.28 3.55
N TRP A 60 15.88 -19.98 4.84
CA TRP A 60 15.28 -18.81 5.47
C TRP A 60 15.82 -17.49 4.92
N LEU A 61 17.11 -17.38 4.62
CA LEU A 61 17.67 -16.18 3.99
C LEU A 61 17.05 -15.92 2.61
N VAL A 62 16.94 -16.96 1.79
CA VAL A 62 16.32 -16.86 0.45
C VAL A 62 14.85 -16.47 0.58
N PHE A 63 14.11 -17.12 1.48
CA PHE A 63 12.72 -16.80 1.78
C PHE A 63 12.55 -15.32 2.12
N PHE A 64 13.31 -14.81 3.09
CA PHE A 64 13.20 -13.40 3.49
C PHE A 64 13.67 -12.45 2.40
N GLY A 65 14.73 -12.78 1.65
CA GLY A 65 15.18 -11.97 0.53
C GLY A 65 14.07 -11.75 -0.50
N SER A 66 13.43 -12.83 -0.94
CA SER A 66 12.33 -12.81 -1.90
C SER A 66 11.11 -12.06 -1.37
N TRP A 67 10.65 -12.41 -0.16
CA TRP A 67 9.47 -11.78 0.45
C TRP A 67 9.67 -10.31 0.81
N ARG A 68 10.87 -9.88 1.23
CA ARG A 68 11.17 -8.47 1.46
C ARG A 68 11.11 -7.68 0.16
N GLY A 69 11.76 -8.17 -0.90
CA GLY A 69 11.75 -7.52 -2.21
C GLY A 69 10.33 -7.33 -2.76
N TYR A 70 9.54 -8.40 -2.74
CA TYR A 70 8.13 -8.36 -3.13
C TYR A 70 7.31 -7.38 -2.26
N THR A 71 7.48 -7.45 -0.93
CA THR A 71 6.71 -6.61 0.00
C THR A 71 7.05 -5.12 -0.16
N ILE A 72 8.33 -4.78 -0.37
CA ILE A 72 8.77 -3.40 -0.63
C ILE A 72 8.14 -2.87 -1.92
N ASN A 73 8.14 -3.67 -2.99
CA ASN A 73 7.51 -3.29 -4.24
C ASN A 73 6.01 -3.05 -4.05
N ARG A 74 5.30 -3.98 -3.40
CA ARG A 74 3.86 -3.85 -3.17
C ARG A 74 3.49 -2.66 -2.28
N ILE A 75 4.34 -2.33 -1.29
CA ILE A 75 4.21 -1.12 -0.48
C ILE A 75 4.28 0.13 -1.37
N ALA A 76 5.27 0.21 -2.26
CA ALA A 76 5.44 1.35 -3.15
C ALA A 76 4.24 1.52 -4.10
N GLU A 77 3.71 0.43 -4.64
CA GLU A 77 2.49 0.45 -5.48
C GLU A 77 1.29 1.01 -4.72
N LEU A 78 1.06 0.55 -3.49
CA LEU A 78 -0.03 1.03 -2.65
C LEU A 78 0.16 2.48 -2.21
N GLU A 79 1.39 2.91 -1.91
CA GLU A 79 1.67 4.31 -1.57
C GLU A 79 1.38 5.25 -2.74
N ALA A 80 1.77 4.86 -3.96
CA ALA A 80 1.45 5.60 -5.17
C ALA A 80 -0.07 5.65 -5.41
N GLU A 81 -0.76 4.51 -5.32
CA GLU A 81 -2.22 4.43 -5.48
C GLU A 81 -2.95 5.30 -4.44
N ILE A 82 -2.58 5.18 -3.17
CA ILE A 82 -3.17 5.98 -2.09
C ILE A 82 -2.91 7.47 -2.33
N GLY A 83 -1.71 7.85 -2.76
CA GLY A 83 -1.37 9.22 -3.11
C GLY A 83 -2.32 9.79 -4.15
N LEU A 84 -2.43 9.14 -5.32
CA LEU A 84 -3.32 9.57 -6.40
C LEU A 84 -4.79 9.64 -5.96
N LEU A 85 -5.28 8.58 -5.32
CA LEU A 85 -6.69 8.50 -4.93
C LEU A 85 -7.04 9.49 -3.81
N SER A 86 -6.11 9.77 -2.88
CA SER A 86 -6.34 10.73 -1.79
C SER A 86 -6.44 12.15 -2.31
N GLU A 87 -5.52 12.57 -3.19
CA GLU A 87 -5.56 13.89 -3.81
C GLU A 87 -6.85 14.10 -4.62
N GLY A 88 -7.23 13.08 -5.40
CA GLY A 88 -8.49 13.09 -6.15
C GLY A 88 -9.72 13.16 -5.25
N TYR A 89 -9.74 12.38 -4.17
CA TYR A 89 -10.83 12.39 -3.19
C TYR A 89 -10.97 13.76 -2.51
N ASP A 90 -9.86 14.34 -2.04
CA ASP A 90 -9.87 15.61 -1.32
C ASP A 90 -10.32 16.76 -2.21
N LEU A 91 -9.86 16.81 -3.46
CA LEU A 91 -10.30 17.80 -4.44
C LEU A 91 -11.81 17.72 -4.70
N ILE A 92 -12.34 16.52 -4.98
CA ILE A 92 -13.78 16.34 -5.22
C ILE A 92 -14.59 16.67 -3.96
N MET A 93 -14.13 16.24 -2.79
CA MET A 93 -14.80 16.49 -1.51
C MET A 93 -14.88 17.99 -1.21
N VAL A 94 -13.79 18.74 -1.42
CA VAL A 94 -13.77 20.20 -1.25
C VAL A 94 -14.78 20.86 -2.19
N THR A 95 -14.74 20.53 -3.49
CA THR A 95 -15.70 21.11 -4.46
C THR A 95 -17.15 20.84 -4.05
N LYS A 96 -17.48 19.58 -3.75
CA LYS A 96 -18.85 19.19 -3.39
C LYS A 96 -19.33 19.81 -2.07
N THR A 97 -18.46 19.89 -1.07
CA THR A 97 -18.81 20.51 0.21
C THR A 97 -18.97 22.02 0.09
N SER A 98 -18.16 22.69 -0.75
CA SER A 98 -18.32 24.12 -1.06
C SER A 98 -19.62 24.41 -1.80
N ASP A 99 -19.99 23.60 -2.81
CA ASP A 99 -21.27 23.74 -3.53
C ASP A 99 -22.45 23.63 -2.55
N LEU A 100 -22.38 22.64 -1.64
CA LEU A 100 -23.43 22.41 -0.64
C LEU A 100 -23.50 23.56 0.39
N GLU A 101 -22.37 24.10 0.82
CA GLU A 101 -22.30 25.23 1.75
C GLU A 101 -22.86 26.52 1.12
N ILE A 102 -22.55 26.81 -0.15
CA ILE A 102 -23.09 27.95 -0.90
C ILE A 102 -24.62 27.85 -1.04
N SER A 103 -25.13 26.64 -1.31
CA SER A 103 -26.57 26.40 -1.48
C SER A 103 -27.36 26.34 -0.17
N SER A 104 -26.66 26.20 0.97
CA SER A 104 -27.30 26.03 2.27
C SER A 104 -27.75 27.36 2.88
N THR A 105 -28.97 27.40 3.38
CA THR A 105 -29.51 28.55 4.13
C THR A 105 -28.95 28.64 5.56
N LYS A 106 -28.29 27.58 6.04
CA LYS A 106 -27.70 27.52 7.38
C LYS A 106 -26.24 27.10 7.30
N LYS A 107 -25.41 27.63 8.20
CA LYS A 107 -24.04 27.16 8.37
C LYS A 107 -24.06 25.74 8.94
N LEU A 108 -23.59 24.77 8.15
CA LEU A 108 -23.49 23.37 8.55
C LEU A 108 -22.10 23.07 9.10
N LEU A 109 -21.98 22.04 9.95
CA LEU A 109 -20.70 21.55 10.42
C LEU A 109 -19.98 20.81 9.30
N LYS A 110 -18.64 20.90 9.26
CA LYS A 110 -17.80 20.26 8.25
C LYS A 110 -18.04 18.75 8.13
N GLU A 111 -18.18 18.05 9.25
CA GLU A 111 -18.45 16.61 9.27
C GLU A 111 -19.86 16.27 8.75
N THR A 112 -20.85 17.14 9.00
CA THR A 112 -22.19 17.00 8.42
C THR A 112 -22.16 17.17 6.90
N LEU A 113 -21.44 18.19 6.40
CA LEU A 113 -21.26 18.42 4.96
C LEU A 113 -20.65 17.20 4.27
N LYS A 114 -19.56 16.65 4.83
CA LYS A 114 -18.92 15.43 4.30
C LYS A 114 -19.89 14.24 4.29
N GLY A 115 -20.64 14.06 5.37
CA GLY A 115 -21.62 12.98 5.49
C GLY A 115 -22.70 13.06 4.40
N ILE A 116 -23.25 14.26 4.16
CA ILE A 116 -24.24 14.49 3.10
C ILE A 116 -23.61 14.20 1.73
N VAL A 117 -22.43 14.76 1.45
CA VAL A 117 -21.74 14.56 0.18
C VAL A 117 -21.46 13.07 -0.09
N LEU A 118 -20.99 12.31 0.90
CA LEU A 118 -20.76 10.87 0.73
C LEU A 118 -22.05 10.07 0.52
N ASN A 119 -23.14 10.47 1.17
CA ASN A 119 -24.44 9.80 1.02
C ASN A 119 -25.05 10.05 -0.37
N GLU A 120 -24.87 11.26 -0.91
CA GLU A 120 -25.42 11.66 -2.20
C GLU A 120 -24.54 11.26 -3.40
N ASN A 121 -23.25 11.00 -3.18
CA ASN A 121 -22.29 10.69 -4.24
C ASN A 121 -21.72 9.27 -4.05
N SER A 122 -22.44 8.27 -4.59
CA SER A 122 -22.07 6.85 -4.43
C SER A 122 -20.66 6.51 -4.94
N ASP A 123 -20.19 7.15 -6.01
CA ASP A 123 -18.85 6.91 -6.54
C ASP A 123 -17.76 7.47 -5.62
N LEU A 124 -17.99 8.65 -5.03
CA LEU A 124 -17.08 9.21 -4.03
C LEU A 124 -17.03 8.34 -2.77
N TYR A 125 -18.14 7.72 -2.39
CA TYR A 125 -18.17 6.73 -1.32
C TYR A 125 -17.36 5.46 -1.67
N LYS A 126 -17.48 4.94 -2.90
CA LYS A 126 -16.64 3.80 -3.36
C LYS A 126 -15.16 4.16 -3.32
N LEU A 127 -14.78 5.35 -3.77
CA LEU A 127 -13.41 5.86 -3.69
C LEU A 127 -12.92 5.94 -2.25
N HIS A 128 -13.74 6.47 -1.35
CA HIS A 128 -13.42 6.53 0.08
C HIS A 128 -13.19 5.14 0.68
N LYS A 129 -14.07 4.18 0.37
CA LYS A 129 -13.93 2.78 0.80
C LYS A 129 -12.65 2.14 0.25
N LYS A 130 -12.32 2.37 -1.02
CA LYS A 130 -11.07 1.89 -1.64
C LYS A 130 -9.85 2.44 -0.89
N LEU A 131 -9.82 3.75 -0.62
CA LEU A 131 -8.76 4.38 0.19
C LEU A 131 -8.62 3.75 1.58
N MET A 132 -9.74 3.47 2.27
CA MET A 132 -9.71 2.81 3.58
C MET A 132 -9.07 1.41 3.50
N ILE A 133 -9.46 0.61 2.51
CA ILE A 133 -8.92 -0.74 2.30
C ILE A 133 -7.43 -0.66 1.97
N SER A 134 -7.03 0.14 0.98
CA SER A 134 -5.63 0.28 0.58
C SER A 134 -4.74 0.74 1.74
N ARG A 135 -5.21 1.66 2.60
CA ARG A 135 -4.47 2.10 3.80
C ARG A 135 -4.30 0.99 4.83
N SER A 136 -5.33 0.17 5.02
CA SER A 136 -5.25 -1.01 5.89
C SER A 136 -4.25 -2.03 5.37
N ASP A 137 -4.28 -2.33 4.06
CA ASP A 137 -3.35 -3.25 3.41
C ASP A 137 -1.90 -2.74 3.50
N LEU A 138 -1.68 -1.46 3.25
CA LEU A 138 -0.38 -0.81 3.41
C LEU A 138 0.17 -0.97 4.83
N LYS A 139 -0.69 -0.77 5.85
CA LYS A 139 -0.30 -0.94 7.25
C LYS A 139 0.11 -2.37 7.56
N ILE A 140 -0.63 -3.35 7.06
CA ILE A 140 -0.30 -4.78 7.22
C ILE A 140 1.04 -5.10 6.56
N LEU A 141 1.27 -4.65 5.32
CA LEU A 141 2.51 -4.92 4.60
C LEU A 141 3.72 -4.27 5.26
N LYS A 142 3.60 -3.04 5.78
CA LYS A 142 4.68 -2.42 6.58
C LYS A 142 5.01 -3.22 7.83
N GLY A 143 4.00 -3.77 8.51
CA GLY A 143 4.19 -4.68 9.64
C GLY A 143 4.90 -5.97 9.24
N ARG A 144 4.50 -6.57 8.11
CA ARG A 144 5.16 -7.78 7.57
C ARG A 144 6.61 -7.52 7.16
N LEU A 145 6.89 -6.41 6.49
CA LEU A 145 8.26 -6.03 6.13
C LEU A 145 9.14 -5.91 7.38
N SER A 146 8.66 -5.20 8.41
CA SER A 146 9.38 -5.08 9.68
C SER A 146 9.62 -6.44 10.35
N LEU A 147 8.65 -7.35 10.30
CA LEU A 147 8.81 -8.72 10.80
C LEU A 147 9.92 -9.47 10.03
N TYR A 148 9.91 -9.39 8.70
CA TYR A 148 10.91 -10.03 7.85
C TYR A 148 12.30 -9.44 8.06
N ASP A 149 12.42 -8.12 8.25
CA ASP A 149 13.69 -7.47 8.57
C ASP A 149 14.29 -8.02 9.87
N VAL A 150 13.50 -8.05 10.95
CA VAL A 150 13.94 -8.54 12.27
C VAL A 150 14.40 -10.00 12.20
N GLN A 151 13.66 -10.84 11.49
CA GLN A 151 13.99 -12.27 11.39
C GLN A 151 15.18 -12.53 10.45
N PHE A 152 15.28 -11.79 9.34
CA PHE A 152 16.44 -11.83 8.47
C PHE A 152 17.72 -11.46 9.25
N GLU A 153 17.66 -10.41 10.08
CA GLU A 153 18.78 -10.03 10.95
C GLU A 153 19.15 -11.13 11.93
N ALA A 154 18.16 -11.78 12.56
CA ALA A 154 18.41 -12.88 13.50
C ALA A 154 19.16 -14.04 12.82
N ILE A 155 18.69 -14.47 11.64
CA ILE A 155 19.33 -15.52 10.84
C ILE A 155 20.73 -15.12 10.40
N SER A 156 20.89 -13.90 9.87
CA SER A 156 22.18 -13.37 9.41
C SER A 156 23.24 -13.35 10.52
N ARG A 157 22.84 -13.00 11.76
CA ARG A 157 23.73 -13.03 12.93
C ARG A 157 24.18 -14.45 13.28
N VAL A 158 23.29 -15.44 13.24
CA VAL A 158 23.63 -16.85 13.50
C VAL A 158 24.63 -17.37 12.46
N ILE A 159 24.37 -17.11 11.17
CA ILE A 159 25.27 -17.50 10.08
C ILE A 159 26.66 -16.87 10.26
N THR A 160 26.70 -15.56 10.55
CA THR A 160 27.96 -14.84 10.78
C THR A 160 28.74 -15.45 11.95
N ARG A 161 28.07 -15.72 13.08
CA ARG A 161 28.69 -16.35 14.26
C ARG A 161 29.28 -17.71 13.91
N ARG A 162 28.52 -18.59 13.26
CA ARG A 162 28.98 -19.93 12.84
C ARG A 162 30.15 -19.86 11.87
N GLY A 163 30.12 -18.91 10.93
CA GLY A 163 31.23 -18.66 10.00
C GLY A 163 32.52 -18.30 10.74
N GLN A 164 32.44 -17.42 11.74
CA GLN A 164 33.60 -17.05 12.56
C GLN A 164 34.12 -18.22 13.42
N GLU A 165 33.23 -19.05 13.97
CA GLU A 165 33.60 -20.23 14.75
C GLU A 165 34.36 -21.24 13.91
N ARG A 166 33.91 -21.50 12.67
CA ARG A 166 34.61 -22.40 11.73
C ARG A 166 35.98 -21.90 11.31
N GLN A 167 36.17 -20.59 11.19
CA GLN A 167 37.47 -20.00 10.86
C GLN A 167 38.48 -20.09 12.00
N ARG A 168 38.01 -20.27 13.24
CA ARG A 168 38.85 -20.36 14.45
C ARG A 168 39.17 -21.80 14.87
N ALA A 169 38.40 -22.77 14.37
CA ALA A 169 38.59 -24.21 14.60
C ALA A 169 39.64 -24.79 13.65
#